data_AF-A0A3T0RSP7-F1
#
_entry.id   AF-A0A3T0RSP7-F1
#
_cell.length_a   1.000
_cell.length_b   1.000
_cell.length_c   1.000
_cell.angle_alpha   90.00
_cell.angle_beta   90.00
_cell.angle_gamma   90.00
#
_symmetry.space_group_name_H-M   'P 1'
#
loop_
_entity.id
_entity.type
_entity.pdbx_description
1 polymer ?
#
loop_
_entity_poly.entity_id
_entity_poly.type
_entity_poly.pdbx_seq_one_letter_code
_entity_poly.pdbx_strand_id
1 'polypeptide(L)'
;MNMKKAISAFLSTALLVGTATAAPIVNKMGKNAFNTQISAGIEQVLGKYTQSAMLNPSVAYYETYAAKTFLPINDVSTVSKSDDSNSVVLTDYISLNAQSANGSALGLRMALAPQESRLEAARTMAESGLIKTGDILISTRPQFANSLQYLALQLLNTHISTAVVVTEGGRKVVYNIDMPMDSDMLGGVAVGFGKSVMDSVHFTEENENLMLQVLRPRLTSAQRANMQVWLEKALKAAQAKTMYPGSISFNTDYNSPTFRDNGDLSFVQDTARLILGQKMKDHDHMQMFCSEFAWVMLSLRDCNPDGSNLKSCVSEFFRPMQMLGTAFSGGKGSDQSLYGMTDGIPMLIGQTGASPQLAMSLIDFALPGVEKEAKGLSNGHKGVAAAMAPLIKQMNGYFKLTLSQNAQQIDGARAQLNPASPRNYSPTGFGVHAAMPNEINGQTVTQKKLDYVVTIKYVPKAKLKDLQSK
;
A
#
# COMPACT_ATOMS: atom_id res chain seq x y z
N MET A 1 15.58 77.54 19.77
CA MET A 1 16.90 77.11 19.28
C MET A 1 16.91 75.59 19.21
N ASN A 2 17.43 75.06 18.10
CA ASN A 2 17.45 73.69 17.57
C ASN A 2 17.45 72.49 18.54
N MET A 3 16.57 71.51 18.28
CA MET A 3 16.85 70.07 18.42
C MET A 3 15.85 69.21 17.58
N LYS A 4 15.84 69.41 16.26
CA LYS A 4 15.16 68.53 15.29
C LYS A 4 15.97 68.46 14.00
N LYS A 5 16.99 67.59 13.96
CA LYS A 5 17.66 67.09 12.74
C LYS A 5 18.68 66.02 13.13
N ALA A 6 18.18 64.81 13.34
CA ALA A 6 18.97 63.57 13.33
C ALA A 6 18.01 62.38 13.12
N ILE A 7 17.26 62.44 12.01
CA ILE A 7 16.69 61.27 11.34
C ILE A 7 17.33 61.30 9.95
N SER A 8 17.85 60.14 9.52
CA SER A 8 18.08 59.69 8.12
C SER A 8 19.46 59.07 7.93
N ALA A 9 19.63 57.86 8.46
CA ALA A 9 20.61 56.90 7.92
C ALA A 9 20.32 55.43 8.26
N PHE A 10 19.33 55.11 9.11
CA PHE A 10 19.11 53.73 9.59
C PHE A 10 17.70 53.16 9.38
N LEU A 11 16.84 53.83 8.60
CA LEU A 11 15.43 53.44 8.46
C LEU A 11 14.89 53.49 7.02
N SER A 12 15.77 53.33 6.02
CA SER A 12 15.39 53.39 4.60
C SER A 12 15.91 52.23 3.75
N THR A 13 16.30 51.10 4.35
CA THR A 13 16.77 49.91 3.60
C THR A 13 16.09 48.63 4.09
N ALA A 14 14.76 48.64 4.21
CA ALA A 14 14.01 47.41 4.51
C ALA A 14 12.62 47.34 3.88
N LEU A 15 12.28 48.23 2.93
CA LEU A 15 11.02 48.16 2.20
C LEU A 15 11.27 48.32 0.71
N LEU A 16 10.84 47.31 -0.06
CA LEU A 16 10.82 47.21 -1.52
C LEU A 16 12.18 46.93 -2.19
N VAL A 17 12.60 45.66 -2.23
CA VAL A 17 12.55 44.80 -3.42
C VAL A 17 12.74 43.36 -2.94
N GLY A 18 11.80 42.52 -3.32
CA GLY A 18 11.71 41.15 -2.88
C GLY A 18 10.26 40.78 -2.81
N THR A 19 9.58 40.80 -3.96
CA THR A 19 8.59 39.77 -4.25
C THR A 19 9.28 38.45 -3.92
N ALA A 20 9.14 37.99 -2.68
CA ALA A 20 9.42 36.63 -2.32
C ALA A 20 8.37 35.85 -3.09
N THR A 21 8.72 35.49 -4.32
CA THR A 21 8.28 34.25 -4.90
C THR A 21 8.33 33.27 -3.75
N ALA A 22 7.17 32.79 -3.32
CA ALA A 22 7.10 31.68 -2.40
C ALA A 22 7.87 30.55 -3.10
N ALA A 23 9.16 30.44 -2.81
CA ALA A 23 9.96 29.32 -3.26
C ALA A 23 9.17 28.11 -2.77
N PRO A 24 8.85 27.15 -3.66
CA PRO A 24 7.94 26.08 -3.32
C PRO A 24 8.41 25.45 -2.02
N ILE A 25 7.53 25.39 -1.01
CA ILE A 25 7.78 24.86 0.33
C ILE A 25 8.47 23.47 0.25
N VAL A 26 8.23 22.77 -0.86
CA VAL A 26 8.93 21.55 -1.35
C VAL A 26 10.47 21.61 -1.20
N ASN A 27 11.12 22.75 -1.46
CA ASN A 27 12.58 22.85 -1.47
C ASN A 27 13.21 22.97 -0.06
N LYS A 28 12.42 23.32 0.96
CA LYS A 28 12.82 23.21 2.38
C LYS A 28 12.48 21.82 2.95
N MET A 29 11.37 21.23 2.50
CA MET A 29 10.90 19.90 2.91
C MET A 29 11.81 18.75 2.45
N GLY A 30 12.42 18.85 1.26
CA GLY A 30 13.39 17.87 0.76
C GLY A 30 14.73 17.83 1.53
N LYS A 31 14.95 18.71 2.50
CA LYS A 31 16.16 18.75 3.35
C LYS A 31 15.95 18.16 4.76
N ASN A 32 14.83 17.48 5.02
CA ASN A 32 14.65 16.76 6.28
C ASN A 32 15.74 15.68 6.42
N ALA A 33 16.54 15.73 7.48
CA ALA A 33 17.67 14.83 7.71
C ALA A 33 17.28 13.34 7.63
N PHE A 34 16.09 12.97 8.09
CA PHE A 34 15.59 11.59 7.98
C PHE A 34 15.38 11.17 6.52
N ASN A 35 14.70 12.02 5.75
CA ASN A 35 14.49 11.76 4.34
C ASN A 35 15.79 11.82 3.52
N THR A 36 16.71 12.74 3.84
CA THR A 36 18.03 12.81 3.23
C THR A 36 18.85 11.56 3.53
N GLN A 37 18.78 11.02 4.75
CA GLN A 37 19.42 9.76 5.13
C GLN A 37 18.81 8.56 4.42
N ILE A 38 17.48 8.53 4.27
CA ILE A 38 16.81 7.48 3.49
C ILE A 38 17.20 7.55 2.02
N SER A 39 17.08 8.74 1.43
CA SER A 39 17.42 8.95 0.03
C SER A 39 18.89 8.60 -0.21
N ALA A 40 19.81 9.01 0.67
CA ALA A 40 21.22 8.67 0.58
C ALA A 40 21.49 7.17 0.76
N GLY A 41 20.81 6.48 1.68
CA GLY A 41 20.94 5.03 1.86
C GLY A 41 20.39 4.24 0.67
N ILE A 42 19.25 4.67 0.12
CA ILE A 42 18.68 4.12 -1.10
C ILE A 42 19.61 4.39 -2.29
N GLU A 43 20.14 5.60 -2.44
CA GLU A 43 21.12 5.95 -3.49
C GLU A 43 22.47 5.25 -3.30
N GLN A 44 22.86 4.90 -2.08
CA GLN A 44 24.06 4.12 -1.81
C GLN A 44 23.87 2.66 -2.29
N VAL A 45 22.70 2.08 -2.06
CA VAL A 45 22.37 0.69 -2.44
C VAL A 45 21.95 0.56 -3.91
N LEU A 46 21.27 1.57 -4.46
CA LEU A 46 20.75 1.59 -5.83
C LEU A 46 21.60 2.46 -6.79
N GLY A 47 22.83 2.81 -6.37
CA GLY A 47 23.69 3.78 -7.03
C GLY A 47 23.04 5.16 -7.17
N LYS A 48 23.71 6.13 -7.82
CA LYS A 48 23.01 7.32 -8.34
C LYS A 48 21.92 6.85 -9.29
N TYR A 49 20.72 6.67 -8.75
CA TYR A 49 19.50 6.76 -9.51
C TYR A 49 19.58 8.18 -10.04
N THR A 50 19.78 8.37 -11.35
CA THR A 50 19.53 9.69 -11.93
C THR A 50 18.09 9.95 -11.59
N GLN A 51 17.90 10.76 -10.55
CA GLN A 51 16.62 11.31 -10.18
C GLN A 51 16.07 11.82 -11.50
N SER A 52 15.08 11.13 -12.05
CA SER A 52 14.10 11.85 -12.85
C SER A 52 13.82 13.08 -12.01
N ALA A 53 13.90 14.27 -12.60
CA ALA A 53 13.71 15.53 -11.89
C ALA A 53 12.35 15.62 -11.14
N MET A 54 11.57 14.54 -11.12
CA MET A 54 10.26 14.37 -10.52
C MET A 54 10.16 13.28 -9.42
N LEU A 55 11.23 12.58 -9.02
CA LEU A 55 11.16 11.75 -7.80
C LEU A 55 11.25 12.65 -6.57
N ASN A 56 10.07 13.04 -6.08
CA ASN A 56 9.90 13.75 -4.82
C ASN A 56 10.17 12.75 -3.67
N PRO A 57 10.85 13.15 -2.58
CA PRO A 57 11.25 12.33 -1.42
C PRO A 57 10.20 11.48 -0.64
N SER A 58 9.04 11.19 -1.21
CA SER A 58 7.94 10.48 -0.55
C SER A 58 8.12 8.97 -0.45
N VAL A 59 8.74 8.31 -1.44
CA VAL A 59 8.92 6.84 -1.49
C VAL A 59 9.52 6.34 -0.18
N ALA A 60 10.64 6.96 0.20
CA ALA A 60 11.39 6.75 1.42
C ALA A 60 10.50 6.72 2.66
N TYR A 61 9.55 7.65 2.74
CA TYR A 61 8.73 7.85 3.92
C TYR A 61 7.54 6.87 3.99
N TYR A 62 6.77 6.69 2.91
CA TYR A 62 5.57 5.83 2.93
C TYR A 62 5.87 4.34 2.84
N GLU A 63 7.09 3.96 2.46
CA GLU A 63 7.50 2.56 2.25
C GLU A 63 8.50 2.04 3.30
N THR A 64 8.88 2.87 4.28
CA THR A 64 9.80 2.47 5.35
C THR A 64 9.03 1.94 6.55
N TYR A 65 9.35 0.73 6.98
CA TYR A 65 8.76 0.11 8.16
C TYR A 65 9.84 -0.39 9.12
N ALA A 66 9.46 -0.63 10.38
CA ALA A 66 10.35 -1.27 11.33
C ALA A 66 10.65 -2.71 10.94
N ALA A 67 11.92 -3.13 10.94
CA ALA A 67 12.35 -4.46 10.49
C ALA A 67 11.60 -5.63 11.14
N LYS A 68 11.14 -5.44 12.39
CA LYS A 68 10.34 -6.43 13.15
C LYS A 68 8.93 -6.69 12.59
N THR A 69 8.41 -5.82 11.71
CA THR A 69 7.11 -6.02 11.05
C THR A 69 7.24 -6.92 9.83
N PHE A 70 8.46 -7.12 9.33
CA PHE A 70 8.73 -7.95 8.17
C PHE A 70 8.69 -9.43 8.51
N LEU A 71 8.19 -10.22 7.57
CA LEU A 71 8.36 -11.66 7.60
C LEU A 71 9.87 -11.98 7.57
N PRO A 72 10.39 -12.87 8.43
CA PRO A 72 11.79 -13.29 8.37
C PRO A 72 12.16 -13.81 6.98
N ILE A 73 13.36 -13.46 6.48
CA ILE A 73 13.81 -13.92 5.15
C ILE A 73 13.94 -15.44 5.12
N ASN A 74 14.26 -16.12 6.22
CA ASN A 74 14.32 -17.59 6.26
C ASN A 74 12.96 -18.25 5.93
N ASP A 75 11.84 -17.56 6.13
CA ASP A 75 10.50 -18.05 5.76
C ASP A 75 10.15 -17.80 4.27
N VAL A 76 11.07 -17.11 3.57
CA VAL A 76 11.08 -16.85 2.14
C VAL A 76 12.22 -17.67 1.53
N SER A 77 11.94 -18.62 0.65
CA SER A 77 13.03 -19.33 -0.04
C SER A 77 13.89 -18.32 -0.82
N THR A 78 15.20 -18.50 -0.80
CA THR A 78 16.12 -17.43 -1.20
C THR A 78 16.05 -17.16 -2.70
N VAL A 79 15.93 -15.89 -3.09
CA VAL A 79 16.31 -15.46 -4.45
C VAL A 79 17.83 -15.38 -4.45
N SER A 80 18.51 -16.31 -5.14
CA SER A 80 19.97 -16.30 -5.21
C SER A 80 20.46 -14.96 -5.77
N LYS A 81 21.55 -14.41 -5.21
CA LYS A 81 22.33 -13.38 -5.90
C LYS A 81 22.79 -14.00 -7.22
N SER A 82 22.16 -13.58 -8.31
CA SER A 82 22.42 -14.10 -9.64
C SER A 82 23.15 -13.05 -10.46
N ASP A 83 24.17 -13.46 -11.20
CA ASP A 83 24.79 -12.62 -12.24
C ASP A 83 23.90 -12.54 -13.50
N ASP A 84 22.79 -13.31 -13.52
CA ASP A 84 21.78 -13.22 -14.56
C ASP A 84 20.91 -11.98 -14.38
N SER A 85 21.21 -10.96 -15.19
CA SER A 85 20.40 -9.75 -15.33
C SER A 85 18.94 -9.97 -15.78
N ASN A 86 18.51 -11.20 -16.07
CA ASN A 86 17.10 -11.54 -16.30
C ASN A 86 16.36 -12.01 -15.03
N SER A 87 17.09 -12.30 -13.95
CA SER A 87 16.54 -12.79 -12.70
C SER A 87 16.24 -11.64 -11.73
N VAL A 88 15.39 -11.90 -10.75
CA VAL A 88 15.16 -10.96 -9.63
C VAL A 88 16.40 -10.89 -8.75
N VAL A 89 16.74 -9.68 -8.30
CA VAL A 89 17.79 -9.45 -7.31
C VAL A 89 17.13 -8.99 -6.03
N LEU A 90 17.26 -9.77 -4.96
CA LEU A 90 16.90 -9.29 -3.63
C LEU A 90 18.03 -8.36 -3.16
N THR A 91 17.71 -7.09 -2.97
CA THR A 91 18.58 -6.18 -2.23
C THR A 91 18.13 -6.22 -0.79
N ASP A 92 18.97 -6.76 0.08
CA ASP A 92 18.70 -6.83 1.50
C ASP A 92 18.32 -5.45 2.07
N TYR A 93 17.52 -5.53 3.12
CA TYR A 93 17.08 -4.45 3.99
C TYR A 93 18.00 -3.21 3.96
N ILE A 94 17.48 -2.10 3.46
CA ILE A 94 18.16 -0.81 3.58
C ILE A 94 17.93 -0.35 5.01
N SER A 95 18.83 -0.72 5.92
CA SER A 95 18.89 -0.09 7.23
C SER A 95 19.21 1.37 6.99
N LEU A 96 18.23 2.21 7.24
CA LEU A 96 18.52 3.57 7.60
C LEU A 96 19.35 3.44 8.87
N ASN A 97 20.42 4.22 9.04
CA ASN A 97 21.10 4.31 10.34
C ASN A 97 20.19 4.93 11.44
N ALA A 98 18.86 4.90 11.23
CA ALA A 98 17.81 5.27 12.15
C ALA A 98 17.29 4.00 12.85
N GLN A 99 17.33 4.03 14.17
CA GLN A 99 16.65 3.07 15.02
C GLN A 99 15.23 3.55 15.27
N SER A 100 14.29 2.62 15.34
CA SER A 100 12.93 2.87 15.78
C SER A 100 12.91 3.31 17.23
N ALA A 101 11.76 3.81 17.70
CA ALA A 101 11.55 4.15 19.11
C ALA A 101 11.92 3.02 20.11
N ASN A 102 11.94 1.76 19.65
CA ASN A 102 12.28 0.58 20.44
C ASN A 102 13.61 -0.09 20.02
N GLY A 103 14.49 0.63 19.33
CA GLY A 103 15.84 0.14 18.95
C GLY A 103 15.87 -0.82 17.75
N SER A 104 14.73 -1.12 17.11
CA SER A 104 14.69 -1.93 15.90
C SER A 104 15.13 -1.09 14.71
N ALA A 105 15.89 -1.64 13.78
CA ALA A 105 16.24 -0.89 12.58
C ALA A 105 14.95 -0.50 11.79
N LEU A 106 14.95 0.69 11.17
CA LEU A 106 13.94 1.12 10.20
C LEU A 106 14.47 1.03 8.78
N GLY A 107 13.66 0.55 7.85
CA GLY A 107 14.10 0.41 6.48
C GLY A 107 13.06 -0.11 5.52
N LEU A 108 13.54 -0.38 4.32
CA LEU A 108 12.76 -0.93 3.22
C LEU A 108 13.44 -2.21 2.74
N ARG A 109 12.67 -3.29 2.61
CA ARG A 109 13.12 -4.52 1.93
C ARG A 109 12.67 -4.45 0.48
N MET A 110 13.62 -4.54 -0.45
CA MET A 110 13.33 -4.44 -1.88
C MET A 110 13.74 -5.70 -2.66
N ALA A 111 12.90 -6.08 -3.63
CA ALA A 111 13.24 -6.98 -4.71
C ALA A 111 13.26 -6.19 -6.01
N LEU A 112 14.42 -6.15 -6.67
CA LEU A 112 14.58 -5.48 -7.96
C LEU A 112 14.38 -6.50 -9.07
N ALA A 113 13.49 -6.20 -10.00
CA ALA A 113 13.17 -7.08 -11.12
C ALA A 113 13.45 -6.37 -12.45
N PRO A 114 13.97 -7.07 -13.48
CA PRO A 114 14.18 -6.50 -14.79
C PRO A 114 12.85 -6.20 -15.49
N GLN A 115 12.67 -4.97 -15.94
CA GLN A 115 11.45 -4.50 -16.63
C GLN A 115 11.23 -5.22 -17.96
N GLU A 116 12.30 -5.55 -18.67
CA GLU A 116 12.27 -6.19 -19.99
C GLU A 116 12.06 -7.71 -19.90
N SER A 117 12.23 -8.30 -18.70
CA SER A 117 12.14 -9.75 -18.46
C SER A 117 11.11 -10.08 -17.37
N ARG A 118 9.95 -9.41 -17.36
CA ARG A 118 8.94 -9.57 -16.29
C ARG A 118 8.41 -11.00 -16.12
N LEU A 119 8.27 -11.76 -17.20
CA LEU A 119 7.88 -13.17 -17.13
C LEU A 119 8.92 -14.00 -16.39
N GLU A 120 10.20 -13.83 -16.71
CA GLU A 120 11.26 -14.55 -16.02
C GLU A 120 11.34 -14.12 -14.55
N ALA A 121 11.22 -12.81 -14.27
CA ALA A 121 11.12 -12.31 -12.90
C ALA A 121 9.96 -12.96 -12.12
N ALA A 122 8.77 -13.09 -12.73
CA ALA A 122 7.64 -13.74 -12.10
C ALA A 122 7.89 -15.23 -11.82
N ARG A 123 8.60 -15.92 -12.72
CA ARG A 123 9.04 -17.31 -12.48
C ARG A 123 10.04 -17.38 -11.32
N THR A 124 11.08 -16.56 -11.34
CA THR A 124 12.06 -16.51 -10.25
C THR A 124 11.40 -16.21 -8.90
N MET A 125 10.43 -15.29 -8.84
CA MET A 125 9.70 -14.97 -7.61
C MET A 125 8.82 -16.12 -7.12
N ALA A 126 8.22 -16.90 -8.03
CA ALA A 126 7.45 -18.09 -7.68
C ALA A 126 8.34 -19.26 -7.25
N GLU A 127 9.40 -19.54 -8.00
CA GLU A 127 10.34 -20.65 -7.77
C GLU A 127 11.11 -20.44 -6.45
N SER A 128 11.51 -19.21 -6.17
CA SER A 128 12.08 -18.81 -4.87
C SER A 128 11.03 -18.69 -3.76
N GLY A 129 9.72 -18.79 -4.01
CA GLY A 129 8.72 -18.57 -2.97
C GLY A 129 8.75 -17.17 -2.32
N LEU A 130 9.39 -16.19 -2.97
CA LEU A 130 9.29 -14.77 -2.63
C LEU A 130 7.83 -14.34 -2.68
N ILE A 131 7.14 -14.71 -3.76
CA ILE A 131 5.68 -14.67 -3.85
C ILE A 131 5.14 -16.08 -3.74
N LYS A 132 4.11 -16.25 -2.92
CA LYS A 132 3.34 -17.49 -2.74
C LYS A 132 1.88 -17.24 -3.07
N THR A 133 1.17 -18.30 -3.43
CA THR A 133 -0.28 -18.27 -3.56
C THR A 133 -0.94 -17.71 -2.30
N GLY A 134 -1.89 -16.79 -2.51
CA GLY A 134 -2.62 -16.08 -1.47
C GLY A 134 -1.92 -14.83 -0.96
N ASP A 135 -0.69 -14.54 -1.39
CA ASP A 135 -0.07 -13.24 -1.11
C ASP A 135 -0.89 -12.12 -1.78
N ILE A 136 -0.93 -10.97 -1.12
CA ILE A 136 -1.61 -9.77 -1.55
C ILE A 136 -0.58 -8.82 -2.16
N LEU A 137 -0.85 -8.32 -3.37
CA LEU A 137 0.04 -7.40 -4.06
C LEU A 137 -0.63 -6.02 -4.08
N ILE A 138 -0.06 -5.05 -3.37
CA ILE A 138 -0.57 -3.67 -3.34
C ILE A 138 0.28 -2.79 -4.24
N SER A 139 -0.37 -2.06 -5.14
CA SER A 139 0.29 -1.06 -5.96
C SER A 139 0.41 0.26 -5.22
N THR A 140 1.64 0.70 -5.02
CA THR A 140 1.97 2.04 -4.54
C THR A 140 2.52 2.90 -5.67
N ARG A 141 2.10 4.17 -5.68
CA ARG A 141 2.47 5.15 -6.72
C ARG A 141 3.09 6.39 -6.08
N PRO A 142 4.40 6.32 -5.75
CA PRO A 142 5.06 7.37 -5.00
C PRO A 142 5.04 8.75 -5.66
N GLN A 143 4.96 8.78 -7.00
CA GLN A 143 4.84 10.02 -7.78
C GLN A 143 3.62 10.87 -7.37
N PHE A 144 2.60 10.25 -6.78
CA PHE A 144 1.38 10.94 -6.40
C PHE A 144 1.43 11.63 -5.03
N ALA A 145 2.51 11.48 -4.26
CA ALA A 145 2.64 12.08 -2.94
C ALA A 145 2.48 13.60 -2.89
N ASN A 146 2.72 14.28 -4.01
CA ASN A 146 2.62 15.73 -4.12
C ASN A 146 1.53 16.17 -5.10
N SER A 147 0.58 15.26 -5.39
CA SER A 147 -0.52 15.51 -6.32
C SER A 147 -1.85 15.64 -5.60
N LEU A 148 -2.26 14.64 -4.82
CA LEU A 148 -3.53 14.64 -4.09
C LEU A 148 -3.28 14.23 -2.65
N GLN A 149 -3.67 15.09 -1.70
CA GLN A 149 -3.52 14.80 -0.27
C GLN A 149 -4.28 13.55 0.16
N TYR A 150 -5.41 13.26 -0.50
CA TYR A 150 -6.16 12.03 -0.31
C TYR A 150 -5.28 10.79 -0.51
N LEU A 151 -4.46 10.75 -1.57
CA LEU A 151 -3.59 9.60 -1.83
C LEU A 151 -2.51 9.47 -0.76
N ALA A 152 -2.01 10.58 -0.23
CA ALA A 152 -1.07 10.56 0.89
C ALA A 152 -1.71 9.99 2.17
N LEU A 153 -2.98 10.30 2.47
CA LEU A 153 -3.72 9.63 3.55
C LEU A 153 -3.87 8.12 3.31
N GLN A 154 -3.95 7.70 2.04
CA GLN A 154 -3.99 6.29 1.66
C GLN A 154 -2.60 5.63 1.60
N LEU A 155 -1.54 6.29 2.08
CA LEU A 155 -0.15 5.83 1.97
C LEU A 155 0.28 5.56 0.52
N LEU A 156 -0.30 6.29 -0.42
CA LEU A 156 -0.06 6.17 -1.86
C LEU A 156 -0.45 4.81 -2.46
N ASN A 157 -1.19 4.00 -1.70
CA ASN A 157 -1.79 2.77 -2.18
C ASN A 157 -2.94 3.10 -3.13
N THR A 158 -2.96 2.45 -4.29
CA THR A 158 -3.92 2.77 -5.37
C THR A 158 -4.65 1.55 -5.91
N HIS A 159 -4.07 0.36 -5.76
CA HIS A 159 -4.66 -0.87 -6.28
C HIS A 159 -4.18 -2.08 -5.48
N ILE A 160 -4.87 -3.21 -5.62
CA ILE A 160 -4.57 -4.44 -4.87
C ILE A 160 -5.05 -5.66 -5.64
N SER A 161 -4.23 -6.71 -5.64
CA SER A 161 -4.55 -7.98 -6.27
C SER A 161 -4.18 -9.16 -5.38
N THR A 162 -4.63 -10.37 -5.74
CA THR A 162 -4.21 -11.60 -5.06
C THR A 162 -3.33 -12.44 -5.97
N ALA A 163 -2.18 -12.89 -5.47
CA ALA A 163 -1.24 -13.72 -6.21
C ALA A 163 -1.65 -15.20 -6.18
N VAL A 164 -1.47 -15.89 -7.31
CA VAL A 164 -1.57 -17.35 -7.45
C VAL A 164 -0.32 -17.87 -8.14
N VAL A 165 0.28 -18.93 -7.60
CA VAL A 165 1.42 -19.60 -8.22
C VAL A 165 0.93 -20.87 -8.91
N VAL A 166 1.17 -20.99 -10.21
CA VAL A 166 0.81 -22.19 -10.99
C VAL A 166 2.05 -22.78 -11.67
N THR A 167 1.98 -24.05 -12.05
CA THR A 167 3.04 -24.73 -12.78
C THR A 167 2.68 -24.81 -14.27
N GLU A 168 3.49 -24.19 -15.11
CA GLU A 168 3.33 -24.17 -16.58
C GLU A 168 4.63 -24.63 -17.24
N GLY A 169 4.54 -25.60 -18.16
CA GLY A 169 5.73 -26.11 -18.85
C GLY A 169 6.81 -26.63 -17.89
N GLY A 170 6.41 -27.14 -16.71
CA GLY A 170 7.32 -27.61 -15.67
C GLY A 170 7.93 -26.52 -14.78
N ARG A 171 7.59 -25.24 -14.99
CA ARG A 171 8.11 -24.11 -14.20
C ARG A 171 7.00 -23.43 -13.40
N LYS A 172 7.33 -22.93 -12.22
CA LYS A 172 6.37 -22.13 -11.43
C LYS A 172 6.33 -20.71 -11.94
N VAL A 173 5.14 -20.11 -11.99
CA VAL A 173 4.94 -18.72 -12.39
C VAL A 173 3.86 -18.07 -11.51
N VAL A 174 4.07 -16.81 -11.15
CA VAL A 174 3.07 -16.00 -10.44
C VAL A 174 2.07 -15.42 -11.45
N TYR A 175 0.77 -15.53 -11.12
CA TYR A 175 -0.35 -14.77 -11.69
C TYR A 175 -1.04 -13.91 -10.61
N ASN A 176 -1.77 -12.86 -10.99
CA ASN A 176 -2.58 -12.00 -10.14
C ASN A 176 -4.00 -12.17 -10.61
N ILE A 177 -4.87 -12.11 -9.63
CA ILE A 177 -6.29 -12.11 -9.86
C ILE A 177 -6.80 -10.84 -9.21
N ASP A 178 -7.46 -10.04 -10.03
CA ASP A 178 -7.78 -8.65 -9.74
C ASP A 178 -9.21 -8.32 -10.21
N MET A 179 -9.70 -7.15 -9.80
CA MET A 179 -10.94 -6.55 -10.28
C MET A 179 -10.65 -5.10 -10.73
N PRO A 180 -10.96 -4.71 -11.98
CA PRO A 180 -11.64 -5.50 -13.02
C PRO A 180 -10.83 -6.70 -13.53
N MET A 181 -11.51 -7.75 -13.99
CA MET A 181 -10.90 -8.94 -14.59
C MET A 181 -10.76 -8.81 -16.11
N ASP A 182 -10.21 -7.69 -16.58
CA ASP A 182 -10.01 -7.41 -18.01
C ASP A 182 -8.53 -7.50 -18.42
N SER A 183 -8.27 -7.23 -19.71
CA SER A 183 -6.93 -7.24 -20.27
C SER A 183 -6.02 -6.14 -19.70
N ASP A 184 -6.58 -5.06 -19.18
CA ASP A 184 -5.78 -3.94 -18.68
C ASP A 184 -5.18 -4.28 -17.31
N MET A 185 -5.92 -5.02 -16.48
CA MET A 185 -5.48 -5.44 -15.14
C MET A 185 -4.82 -6.83 -15.12
N LEU A 186 -5.36 -7.78 -15.88
CA LEU A 186 -4.85 -9.15 -15.90
C LEU A 186 -3.80 -9.36 -16.99
N GLY A 187 -3.60 -8.38 -17.87
CA GLY A 187 -2.58 -8.42 -18.91
C GLY A 187 -2.70 -9.67 -19.77
N GLY A 188 -1.60 -10.41 -19.84
CA GLY A 188 -1.54 -11.68 -20.53
C GLY A 188 -2.56 -12.74 -20.13
N VAL A 189 -3.00 -12.77 -18.87
CA VAL A 189 -3.98 -13.76 -18.40
C VAL A 189 -5.30 -13.66 -19.16
N ALA A 190 -5.74 -12.47 -19.54
CA ALA A 190 -6.98 -12.29 -20.31
C ALA A 190 -6.87 -12.77 -21.77
N VAL A 191 -5.66 -13.05 -22.25
CA VAL A 191 -5.34 -13.42 -23.65
C VAL A 191 -4.66 -14.79 -23.81
N GLY A 192 -4.17 -15.42 -22.73
CA GLY A 192 -3.60 -16.79 -22.73
C GLY A 192 -2.36 -16.96 -21.82
N PHE A 193 -2.01 -18.22 -21.51
CA PHE A 193 -0.84 -18.55 -20.68
C PHE A 193 0.51 -18.15 -21.32
N GLY A 194 1.54 -17.90 -20.50
CA GLY A 194 2.88 -17.51 -20.96
C GLY A 194 3.22 -16.03 -20.87
N LYS A 195 2.47 -15.27 -20.06
CA LYS A 195 2.66 -13.84 -19.80
C LYS A 195 2.52 -13.57 -18.29
N SER A 196 3.14 -12.52 -17.76
CA SER A 196 3.20 -12.24 -16.31
C SER A 196 2.06 -11.35 -15.84
N VAL A 197 1.59 -11.52 -14.60
CA VAL A 197 0.84 -10.49 -13.83
C VAL A 197 1.27 -9.07 -14.06
N MET A 198 2.59 -8.92 -14.03
CA MET A 198 3.21 -7.63 -13.91
C MET A 198 3.48 -7.09 -15.31
N ASP A 199 3.00 -7.74 -16.38
CA ASP A 199 3.15 -7.25 -17.75
C ASP A 199 1.93 -6.51 -18.30
N SER A 200 0.85 -6.39 -17.51
CA SER A 200 -0.31 -5.61 -17.95
C SER A 200 0.05 -4.14 -18.16
N VAL A 201 -0.68 -3.47 -19.05
CA VAL A 201 -0.50 -2.03 -19.34
C VAL A 201 -0.62 -1.21 -18.05
N HIS A 202 -1.52 -1.61 -17.14
CA HIS A 202 -1.70 -0.96 -15.86
C HIS A 202 -0.43 -0.97 -14.99
N PHE A 203 0.37 -2.04 -15.04
CA PHE A 203 1.60 -2.19 -14.24
C PHE A 203 2.90 -1.85 -15.00
N THR A 204 2.80 -1.46 -16.28
CA THR A 204 3.95 -1.24 -17.18
C THR A 204 3.98 0.19 -17.74
N GLU A 205 3.22 0.45 -18.80
CA GLU A 205 3.37 1.62 -19.67
C GLU A 205 2.87 2.92 -19.04
N GLU A 206 1.80 2.85 -18.24
CA GLU A 206 1.21 4.05 -17.63
C GLU A 206 1.89 4.46 -16.30
N ASN A 207 2.86 3.69 -15.81
CA ASN A 207 3.27 3.71 -14.40
C ASN A 207 4.74 3.41 -14.14
N GLU A 208 5.65 4.15 -14.80
CA GLU A 208 7.12 4.01 -14.67
C GLU A 208 7.64 3.98 -13.21
N ASN A 209 6.93 4.64 -12.27
CA ASN A 209 7.32 4.74 -10.86
C ASN A 209 6.56 3.80 -9.91
N LEU A 210 5.68 2.93 -10.41
CA LEU A 210 4.93 2.00 -9.57
C LEU A 210 5.84 1.01 -8.83
N MET A 211 5.43 0.70 -7.61
CA MET A 211 5.99 -0.30 -6.72
C MET A 211 4.89 -1.28 -6.30
N LEU A 212 5.29 -2.53 -6.02
CA LEU A 212 4.36 -3.56 -5.56
C LEU A 212 4.77 -4.04 -4.17
N GLN A 213 4.00 -3.70 -3.15
CA GLN A 213 4.15 -4.29 -1.83
C GLN A 213 3.57 -5.70 -1.82
N VAL A 214 4.34 -6.68 -1.36
CA VAL A 214 3.90 -8.06 -1.15
C VAL A 214 3.56 -8.24 0.32
N LEU A 215 2.30 -8.53 0.61
CA LEU A 215 1.82 -8.84 1.95
C LEU A 215 1.37 -10.30 2.02
N ARG A 216 1.74 -11.00 3.09
CA ARG A 216 1.42 -12.41 3.27
C ARG A 216 0.35 -12.58 4.35
N PRO A 217 -0.80 -13.20 4.05
CA PRO A 217 -1.77 -13.55 5.08
C PRO A 217 -1.26 -14.68 5.98
N ARG A 218 -1.58 -14.56 7.26
CA ARG A 218 -1.33 -15.58 8.29
C ARG A 218 -2.35 -16.71 8.14
N LEU A 219 -2.06 -17.64 7.22
CA LEU A 219 -2.90 -18.79 6.91
C LEU A 219 -2.27 -20.09 7.41
N THR A 220 -3.10 -21.01 7.88
CA THR A 220 -2.70 -22.41 8.11
C THR A 220 -2.41 -23.12 6.79
N SER A 221 -1.73 -24.27 6.85
CA SER A 221 -1.46 -25.09 5.65
C SER A 221 -2.74 -25.51 4.92
N ALA A 222 -3.81 -25.86 5.66
CA ALA A 222 -5.11 -26.21 5.09
C ALA A 222 -5.78 -25.02 4.40
N GLN A 223 -5.77 -23.85 5.05
CA GLN A 223 -6.28 -22.62 4.45
C GLN A 223 -5.53 -22.24 3.17
N ARG A 224 -4.20 -22.39 3.18
CA ARG A 224 -3.37 -22.14 1.99
C ARG A 224 -3.67 -23.10 0.85
N ALA A 225 -3.92 -24.37 1.16
CA ALA A 225 -4.34 -25.35 0.16
C ALA A 225 -5.70 -25.01 -0.47
N ASN A 226 -6.68 -24.61 0.35
CA ASN A 226 -7.98 -24.12 -0.15
C ASN A 226 -7.81 -22.89 -1.05
N MET A 227 -6.99 -21.91 -0.62
CA MET A 227 -6.70 -20.70 -1.38
C MET A 227 -6.09 -21.02 -2.75
N GLN A 228 -5.19 -22.00 -2.84
CA GLN A 228 -4.64 -22.47 -4.12
C GLN A 228 -5.73 -22.86 -5.09
N VAL A 229 -6.64 -23.74 -4.66
CA VAL A 229 -7.69 -24.24 -5.54
C VAL A 229 -8.69 -23.13 -5.91
N TRP A 230 -9.07 -22.27 -4.96
CA TRP A 230 -9.95 -21.13 -5.25
C TRP A 230 -9.37 -20.16 -6.27
N LEU A 231 -8.10 -19.78 -6.09
CA LEU A 231 -7.44 -18.84 -6.99
C LEU A 231 -7.18 -19.45 -8.36
N GLU A 232 -6.79 -20.72 -8.48
CA GLU A 232 -6.67 -21.37 -9.78
C GLU A 232 -8.01 -21.44 -10.53
N LYS A 233 -9.12 -21.69 -9.83
CA LYS A 233 -10.46 -21.65 -10.44
C LYS A 233 -10.85 -20.24 -10.85
N ALA A 234 -10.56 -19.23 -10.02
CA ALA A 234 -10.81 -17.83 -10.35
C ALA A 234 -9.99 -17.38 -11.58
N LEU A 235 -8.73 -17.82 -11.69
CA LEU A 235 -7.87 -17.57 -12.85
C LEU A 235 -8.49 -18.14 -14.13
N LYS A 236 -8.96 -19.39 -14.07
CA LYS A 236 -9.66 -20.04 -15.19
C LYS A 236 -10.96 -19.33 -15.57
N ALA A 237 -11.73 -18.89 -14.58
CA ALA A 237 -12.98 -18.16 -14.80
C ALA A 237 -12.73 -16.78 -15.45
N ALA A 238 -11.68 -16.08 -15.03
CA ALA A 238 -11.25 -14.82 -15.64
C ALA A 238 -10.81 -15.02 -17.09
N GLN A 239 -10.02 -16.06 -17.38
CA GLN A 239 -9.61 -16.44 -18.73
C GLN A 239 -10.80 -16.75 -19.65
N ALA A 240 -11.77 -17.50 -19.13
CA ALA A 240 -12.98 -17.86 -19.85
C ALA A 240 -14.00 -16.71 -19.96
N LYS A 241 -13.74 -15.57 -19.31
CA LYS A 241 -14.62 -14.40 -19.24
C LYS A 241 -16.04 -14.74 -18.79
N THR A 242 -16.16 -15.68 -17.86
CA THR A 242 -17.47 -16.20 -17.40
C THR A 242 -18.09 -15.35 -16.28
N MET A 243 -17.27 -14.54 -15.59
CA MET A 243 -17.71 -13.73 -14.46
C MET A 243 -17.80 -12.24 -14.81
N TYR A 244 -16.78 -11.69 -15.46
CA TYR A 244 -16.65 -10.26 -15.76
C TYR A 244 -16.79 -9.97 -17.27
N PRO A 245 -17.43 -8.85 -17.67
CA PRO A 245 -18.12 -7.86 -16.82
C PRO A 245 -19.59 -8.24 -16.50
N GLY A 246 -20.06 -9.41 -16.94
CA GLY A 246 -21.49 -9.75 -16.92
C GLY A 246 -22.10 -9.86 -15.52
N SER A 247 -21.57 -10.73 -14.68
CA SER A 247 -22.10 -10.99 -13.33
C SER A 247 -21.44 -10.12 -12.26
N ILE A 248 -20.18 -9.73 -12.49
CA ILE A 248 -19.44 -8.79 -11.63
C ILE A 248 -18.86 -7.68 -12.50
N SER A 249 -18.97 -6.43 -12.03
CA SER A 249 -18.28 -5.28 -12.63
C SER A 249 -17.45 -4.51 -11.60
N PHE A 250 -16.58 -3.62 -12.08
CA PHE A 250 -15.83 -2.74 -11.21
C PHE A 250 -16.72 -1.62 -10.67
N ASN A 251 -16.67 -1.41 -9.35
CA ASN A 251 -17.39 -0.32 -8.72
C ASN A 251 -16.60 0.99 -8.78
N THR A 252 -17.15 1.99 -9.48
CA THR A 252 -16.54 3.32 -9.61
C THR A 252 -16.97 4.31 -8.53
N ASP A 253 -18.02 3.99 -7.76
CA ASP A 253 -18.46 4.77 -6.61
C ASP A 253 -17.82 4.24 -5.32
N TYR A 254 -16.65 4.80 -5.02
CA TYR A 254 -15.87 4.47 -3.82
C TYR A 254 -16.56 4.79 -2.49
N ASN A 255 -17.71 5.49 -2.51
CA ASN A 255 -18.51 5.75 -1.30
C ASN A 255 -19.59 4.69 -1.05
N SER A 256 -19.83 3.78 -2.01
CA SER A 256 -20.83 2.73 -1.88
C SER A 256 -20.20 1.34 -2.08
N PRO A 257 -19.44 0.81 -1.10
CA PRO A 257 -18.90 -0.55 -1.16
C PRO A 257 -20.00 -1.61 -1.32
N THR A 258 -19.66 -2.76 -1.91
CA THR A 258 -20.53 -3.94 -1.90
C THR A 258 -20.68 -4.48 -0.48
N PHE A 259 -19.59 -4.51 0.30
CA PHE A 259 -19.65 -4.91 1.69
C PHE A 259 -20.58 -3.99 2.50
N ARG A 260 -21.39 -4.61 3.36
CA ARG A 260 -22.26 -3.92 4.32
C ARG A 260 -21.89 -4.35 5.74
N ASP A 261 -21.79 -3.40 6.66
CA ASP A 261 -21.47 -3.66 8.07
C ASP A 261 -22.70 -4.16 8.86
N ASN A 262 -23.32 -5.23 8.34
CA ASN A 262 -24.47 -5.92 8.92
C ASN A 262 -24.20 -7.42 9.15
N GLY A 263 -22.97 -7.88 8.86
CA GLY A 263 -22.56 -9.28 8.95
C GLY A 263 -23.00 -10.16 7.78
N ASP A 264 -23.61 -9.58 6.74
CA ASP A 264 -23.99 -10.34 5.55
C ASP A 264 -22.78 -10.60 4.63
N LEU A 265 -22.51 -11.89 4.39
CA LEU A 265 -21.45 -12.38 3.51
C LEU A 265 -22.02 -13.09 2.26
N SER A 266 -23.28 -12.84 1.93
CA SER A 266 -23.94 -13.37 0.73
C SER A 266 -23.16 -13.05 -0.56
N PHE A 267 -22.59 -11.85 -0.69
CA PHE A 267 -21.75 -11.48 -1.84
C PHE A 267 -20.46 -12.31 -1.97
N VAL A 268 -19.88 -12.75 -0.84
CA VAL A 268 -18.73 -13.68 -0.83
C VAL A 268 -19.18 -15.04 -1.35
N GLN A 269 -20.35 -15.51 -0.91
CA GLN A 269 -20.92 -16.79 -1.36
C GLN A 269 -21.27 -16.76 -2.86
N ASP A 270 -21.85 -15.66 -3.34
CA ASP A 270 -22.16 -15.47 -4.76
C ASP A 270 -20.91 -15.39 -5.63
N THR A 271 -19.86 -14.71 -5.15
CA THR A 271 -18.57 -14.71 -5.85
C THR A 271 -17.98 -16.12 -5.92
N ALA A 272 -18.07 -16.90 -4.85
CA ALA A 272 -17.64 -18.30 -4.84
C ALA A 272 -18.45 -19.17 -5.82
N ARG A 273 -19.78 -19.00 -5.87
CA ARG A 273 -20.65 -19.69 -6.84
C ARG A 273 -20.21 -19.38 -8.27
N LEU A 274 -19.97 -18.10 -8.58
CA LEU A 274 -19.50 -17.69 -9.90
C LEU A 274 -18.14 -18.31 -10.27
N ILE A 275 -17.18 -18.36 -9.32
CA ILE A 275 -15.89 -19.03 -9.54
C ILE A 275 -16.07 -20.54 -9.82
N LEU A 276 -17.09 -21.16 -9.23
CA LEU A 276 -17.47 -22.56 -9.50
C LEU A 276 -18.31 -22.74 -10.78
N GLY A 277 -18.56 -21.69 -11.55
CA GLY A 277 -19.42 -21.73 -12.74
C GLY A 277 -20.92 -21.89 -12.43
N GLN A 278 -21.33 -21.60 -11.19
CA GLN A 278 -22.71 -21.65 -10.73
C GLN A 278 -23.35 -20.27 -10.81
N LYS A 279 -24.68 -20.23 -10.85
CA LYS A 279 -25.43 -18.97 -10.78
C LYS A 279 -25.37 -18.38 -9.37
N MET A 280 -25.34 -17.06 -9.30
CA MET A 280 -25.58 -16.32 -8.06
C MET A 280 -26.99 -16.62 -7.55
N LYS A 281 -27.18 -16.47 -6.24
CA LYS A 281 -28.45 -16.72 -5.55
C LYS A 281 -29.03 -15.44 -4.96
N ASP A 282 -28.17 -14.60 -4.39
CA ASP A 282 -28.59 -13.47 -3.55
C ASP A 282 -28.47 -12.14 -4.31
N HIS A 283 -27.71 -12.12 -5.41
CA HIS A 283 -27.51 -10.96 -6.30
C HIS A 283 -27.72 -11.32 -7.77
N ASP A 284 -28.26 -10.38 -8.55
CA ASP A 284 -28.32 -10.49 -10.02
C ASP A 284 -27.05 -9.95 -10.69
N HIS A 285 -26.40 -8.97 -10.04
CA HIS A 285 -25.15 -8.35 -10.46
C HIS A 285 -24.44 -7.76 -9.24
N MET A 286 -23.11 -7.86 -9.17
CA MET A 286 -22.30 -7.28 -8.08
C MET A 286 -21.29 -6.26 -8.62
N GLN A 287 -21.14 -5.13 -7.93
CA GLN A 287 -20.14 -4.11 -8.27
C GLN A 287 -19.07 -4.05 -7.19
N MET A 288 -17.85 -4.45 -7.49
CA MET A 288 -16.84 -4.69 -6.46
C MET A 288 -15.55 -3.90 -6.70
N PHE A 289 -14.93 -3.41 -5.63
CA PHE A 289 -13.56 -2.88 -5.69
C PHE A 289 -12.53 -4.00 -5.80
N CYS A 290 -11.35 -3.71 -6.36
CA CYS A 290 -10.16 -4.60 -6.32
C CYS A 290 -9.87 -5.17 -4.92
N SER A 291 -9.93 -4.32 -3.90
CA SER A 291 -9.72 -4.66 -2.50
C SER A 291 -10.81 -5.52 -1.89
N GLU A 292 -12.07 -5.33 -2.29
CA GLU A 292 -13.17 -6.19 -1.87
C GLU A 292 -13.01 -7.58 -2.50
N PHE A 293 -12.59 -7.67 -3.76
CA PHE A 293 -12.31 -8.96 -4.40
C PHE A 293 -11.17 -9.70 -3.69
N ALA A 294 -10.05 -9.03 -3.42
CA ALA A 294 -8.96 -9.61 -2.64
C ALA A 294 -9.42 -10.10 -1.25
N TRP A 295 -10.28 -9.32 -0.59
CA TRP A 295 -10.86 -9.68 0.70
C TRP A 295 -11.83 -10.87 0.61
N VAL A 296 -12.65 -10.95 -0.44
CA VAL A 296 -13.54 -12.08 -0.73
C VAL A 296 -12.73 -13.36 -0.85
N MET A 297 -11.63 -13.35 -1.60
CA MET A 297 -10.77 -14.52 -1.74
C MET A 297 -10.23 -14.98 -0.38
N LEU A 298 -9.76 -14.08 0.47
CA LEU A 298 -9.30 -14.41 1.83
C LEU A 298 -10.43 -14.91 2.76
N SER A 299 -11.67 -14.50 2.50
CA SER A 299 -12.85 -14.94 3.26
C SER A 299 -13.31 -16.35 2.88
N LEU A 300 -12.77 -16.91 1.79
CA LEU A 300 -12.99 -18.29 1.34
C LEU A 300 -11.91 -19.27 1.83
N ARG A 301 -10.90 -18.82 2.58
CA ARG A 301 -9.78 -19.65 3.06
C ARG A 301 -10.21 -20.92 3.83
N ASP A 302 -11.33 -20.86 4.54
CA ASP A 302 -11.86 -21.96 5.34
C ASP A 302 -12.83 -22.86 4.55
N CYS A 303 -13.13 -22.51 3.30
CA CYS A 303 -13.98 -23.27 2.39
C CYS A 303 -13.18 -24.17 1.46
N ASN A 304 -13.49 -25.46 1.45
CA ASN A 304 -13.04 -26.38 0.41
C ASN A 304 -13.88 -26.18 -0.87
N PRO A 305 -13.30 -25.72 -1.98
CA PRO A 305 -14.03 -25.50 -3.24
C PRO A 305 -14.63 -26.76 -3.86
N ASP A 306 -14.19 -27.95 -3.46
CA ASP A 306 -14.65 -29.22 -4.03
C ASP A 306 -15.67 -29.96 -3.15
N GLY A 307 -16.17 -29.35 -2.06
CA GLY A 307 -17.19 -30.02 -1.23
C GLY A 307 -17.77 -29.27 -0.03
N SER A 308 -17.37 -28.03 0.24
CA SER A 308 -17.91 -27.29 1.39
C SER A 308 -19.30 -26.71 1.13
N ASN A 309 -20.13 -26.71 2.18
CA ASN A 309 -21.28 -25.81 2.24
C ASN A 309 -20.78 -24.38 2.46
N LEU A 310 -20.88 -23.55 1.42
CA LEU A 310 -20.42 -22.15 1.44
C LEU A 310 -20.97 -21.35 2.63
N LYS A 311 -22.21 -21.62 3.06
CA LYS A 311 -22.84 -20.89 4.17
C LYS A 311 -22.15 -21.13 5.52
N SER A 312 -21.57 -22.31 5.74
CA SER A 312 -20.95 -22.66 7.02
C SER A 312 -19.46 -22.37 7.10
N CYS A 313 -18.77 -22.24 5.96
CA CYS A 313 -17.32 -22.05 5.92
C CYS A 313 -16.88 -20.61 5.61
N VAL A 314 -17.74 -19.81 4.96
CA VAL A 314 -17.43 -18.41 4.66
C VAL A 314 -17.35 -17.61 5.97
N SER A 315 -16.24 -16.91 6.17
CA SER A 315 -16.05 -16.06 7.35
C SER A 315 -15.14 -14.88 7.05
N GLU A 316 -15.40 -13.75 7.71
CA GLU A 316 -14.56 -12.56 7.60
C GLU A 316 -13.08 -12.90 7.87
N PHE A 317 -12.18 -12.47 6.99
CA PHE A 317 -10.73 -12.54 7.28
C PHE A 317 -10.32 -11.46 8.28
N PHE A 318 -10.80 -10.24 8.05
CA PHE A 318 -10.80 -9.13 9.00
C PHE A 318 -11.97 -8.17 8.71
N ARG A 319 -12.37 -7.40 9.73
CA ARG A 319 -13.38 -6.35 9.57
C ARG A 319 -12.77 -5.10 8.92
N PRO A 320 -13.52 -4.37 8.06
CA PRO A 320 -12.98 -3.16 7.47
C PRO A 320 -12.66 -2.14 8.57
N MET A 321 -11.51 -1.50 8.44
CA MET A 321 -11.02 -0.57 9.46
C MET A 321 -11.93 0.66 9.54
N GLN A 322 -12.08 1.20 10.75
CA GLN A 322 -12.55 2.57 10.91
C GLN A 322 -11.54 3.54 10.30
N MET A 323 -11.92 4.79 10.09
CA MET A 323 -10.97 5.80 9.64
C MET A 323 -9.82 5.96 10.66
N LEU A 324 -10.15 6.04 11.95
CA LEU A 324 -9.21 6.27 13.06
C LEU A 324 -9.41 5.28 14.22
N GLY A 325 -8.32 4.69 14.71
CA GLY A 325 -8.25 3.67 15.74
C GLY A 325 -7.83 4.19 17.12
N THR A 326 -7.84 3.30 18.12
CA THR A 326 -7.58 3.61 19.55
C THR A 326 -6.10 3.72 19.93
N ALA A 327 -5.17 3.38 19.03
CA ALA A 327 -3.74 3.24 19.35
C ALA A 327 -3.14 4.50 19.99
N PHE A 328 -3.56 5.68 19.54
CA PHE A 328 -3.02 6.96 20.03
C PHE A 328 -3.73 7.53 21.26
N SER A 329 -4.83 6.91 21.71
CA SER A 329 -5.55 7.27 22.94
C SER A 329 -5.43 6.22 24.05
N GLY A 330 -4.41 5.34 23.96
CA GLY A 330 -4.15 4.33 24.99
C GLY A 330 -4.83 2.99 24.74
N GLY A 331 -5.21 2.71 23.48
CA GLY A 331 -5.76 1.42 23.06
C GLY A 331 -4.87 0.23 23.42
N LYS A 332 -5.49 -0.93 23.57
CA LYS A 332 -4.83 -2.19 23.96
C LYS A 332 -4.60 -3.09 22.75
N GLY A 333 -3.61 -4.00 22.83
CA GLY A 333 -3.30 -4.92 21.73
C GLY A 333 -4.47 -5.84 21.32
N SER A 334 -5.44 -6.03 22.22
CA SER A 334 -6.67 -6.77 22.00
C SER A 334 -7.78 -6.00 21.27
N ASP A 335 -7.65 -4.69 21.11
CA ASP A 335 -8.70 -3.85 20.53
C ASP A 335 -8.89 -4.18 19.04
N GLN A 336 -10.14 -4.45 18.64
CA GLN A 336 -10.47 -4.77 17.25
C GLN A 336 -10.31 -3.58 16.29
N SER A 337 -10.26 -2.37 16.83
CA SER A 337 -10.06 -1.11 16.11
C SER A 337 -8.84 -0.36 16.63
N LEU A 338 -7.76 -1.10 16.93
CA LEU A 338 -6.53 -0.52 17.47
C LEU A 338 -5.96 0.51 16.51
N TYR A 339 -5.80 0.17 15.24
CA TYR A 339 -5.48 1.14 14.19
C TYR A 339 -6.64 1.26 13.20
N GLY A 340 -6.85 2.48 12.73
CA GLY A 340 -7.73 2.81 11.62
C GLY A 340 -6.97 2.94 10.29
N MET A 341 -7.72 3.00 9.20
CA MET A 341 -7.20 3.11 7.83
C MET A 341 -6.28 4.33 7.64
N THR A 342 -6.60 5.44 8.30
CA THR A 342 -5.89 6.72 8.13
C THR A 342 -4.81 6.94 9.21
N ASP A 343 -4.67 6.01 10.16
CA ASP A 343 -3.61 6.06 11.17
C ASP A 343 -2.22 5.71 10.60
N GLY A 344 -2.13 5.37 9.32
CA GLY A 344 -0.88 5.01 8.65
C GLY A 344 0.23 6.05 8.83
N ILE A 345 -0.05 7.33 8.58
CA ILE A 345 0.93 8.42 8.71
C ILE A 345 1.47 8.54 10.16
N PRO A 346 0.63 8.75 11.20
CA PRO A 346 1.14 8.85 12.56
C PRO A 346 1.77 7.54 13.06
N MET A 347 1.35 6.37 12.55
CA MET A 347 1.99 5.09 12.86
C MET A 347 3.42 5.05 12.29
N LEU A 348 3.62 5.41 11.03
CA LEU A 348 4.96 5.45 10.41
C LEU A 348 5.89 6.41 11.16
N ILE A 349 5.41 7.60 11.54
CA ILE A 349 6.17 8.57 12.34
C ILE A 349 6.49 8.02 13.72
N GLY A 350 5.52 7.41 14.40
CA GLY A 350 5.72 6.80 15.71
C GLY A 350 6.79 5.71 15.68
N GLN A 351 6.86 4.95 14.58
CA GLN A 351 7.92 3.96 14.38
C GLN A 351 9.30 4.61 14.32
N THR A 352 9.44 5.85 13.83
CA THR A 352 10.76 6.49 13.71
C THR A 352 11.39 6.93 15.02
N GLY A 353 10.63 6.99 16.11
CA GLY A 353 11.11 7.61 17.36
C GLY A 353 11.46 9.10 17.19
N ALA A 354 10.88 9.78 16.19
CA ALA A 354 11.14 11.20 15.96
C ALA A 354 10.78 12.05 17.18
N SER A 355 11.58 13.09 17.45
CA SER A 355 11.20 14.11 18.43
C SER A 355 9.87 14.77 18.04
N PRO A 356 9.10 15.32 18.99
CA PRO A 356 7.82 15.97 18.68
C PRO A 356 7.91 17.02 17.57
N GLN A 357 8.99 17.82 17.55
CA GLN A 357 9.21 18.85 16.52
C GLN A 357 9.49 18.24 15.13
N LEU A 358 10.27 17.15 15.07
CA LEU A 358 10.52 16.43 13.84
C LEU A 358 9.26 15.71 13.36
N ALA A 359 8.50 15.09 14.27
CA ALA A 359 7.24 14.44 13.99
C ALA A 359 6.21 15.43 13.41
N MET A 360 6.08 16.63 13.96
CA MET A 360 5.26 17.70 13.38
C MET A 360 5.68 18.04 11.95
N SER A 361 6.99 18.15 11.71
CA SER A 361 7.54 18.42 10.38
C SER A 361 7.28 17.28 9.40
N LEU A 362 7.29 16.03 9.86
CA LEU A 362 6.98 14.84 9.07
C LEU A 362 5.49 14.75 8.73
N ILE A 363 4.59 15.18 9.62
CA ILE A 363 3.14 15.28 9.32
C ILE A 363 2.90 16.30 8.20
N ASP A 364 3.48 17.50 8.33
CA ASP A 364 3.32 18.55 7.31
C ASP A 364 3.97 18.13 5.97
N PHE A 365 5.06 17.36 6.03
CA PHE A 365 5.67 16.73 4.86
C PHE A 365 4.76 15.68 4.21
N ALA A 366 4.12 14.83 5.01
CA ALA A 366 3.28 13.73 4.55
C ALA A 366 1.90 14.20 4.03
N LEU A 367 1.51 15.45 4.25
CA LEU A 367 0.28 16.02 3.70
C LEU A 367 0.57 17.41 3.12
N PRO A 368 1.36 17.50 2.03
CA PRO A 368 1.72 18.78 1.46
C PRO A 368 0.43 19.49 1.04
N GLY A 369 0.26 20.75 1.45
CA GLY A 369 -0.91 21.61 1.18
C GLY A 369 -1.18 21.95 -0.30
N VAL A 370 -0.68 21.15 -1.24
CA VAL A 370 -0.63 21.48 -2.67
C VAL A 370 -1.34 20.38 -3.45
N GLU A 371 -2.42 20.76 -4.12
CA GLU A 371 -3.07 19.92 -5.12
C GLU A 371 -2.44 20.18 -6.49
N LYS A 372 -2.06 19.10 -7.19
CA LYS A 372 -1.61 19.14 -8.58
C LYS A 372 -2.36 18.08 -9.37
N GLU A 373 -2.39 18.25 -10.69
CA GLU A 373 -2.95 17.24 -11.57
C GLU A 373 -2.23 15.88 -11.39
N ALA A 374 -2.99 14.87 -10.94
CA ALA A 374 -2.51 13.49 -10.87
C ALA A 374 -2.75 12.79 -12.22
N LYS A 375 -1.82 12.99 -13.17
CA LYS A 375 -1.86 12.32 -14.48
C LYS A 375 -1.78 10.80 -14.30
N GLY A 376 -2.63 10.05 -15.00
CA GLY A 376 -2.70 8.57 -14.91
C GLY A 376 -3.50 8.03 -13.73
N LEU A 377 -4.12 8.91 -12.92
CA LEU A 377 -5.08 8.51 -11.88
C LEU A 377 -6.51 8.48 -12.43
N SER A 378 -7.29 7.47 -12.04
CA SER A 378 -8.68 7.33 -12.51
C SER A 378 -9.59 8.47 -12.04
N ASN A 379 -10.65 8.76 -12.81
CA ASN A 379 -11.61 9.81 -12.47
C ASN A 379 -12.34 9.54 -11.14
N GLY A 380 -12.56 8.28 -10.78
CA GLY A 380 -13.14 7.92 -9.49
C GLY A 380 -12.27 8.38 -8.31
N HIS A 381 -10.96 8.12 -8.35
CA HIS A 381 -10.04 8.61 -7.31
C HIS A 381 -9.99 10.14 -7.24
N LYS A 382 -10.06 10.84 -8.38
CA LYS A 382 -10.13 12.31 -8.43
C LYS A 382 -11.41 12.83 -7.77
N GLY A 383 -12.55 12.17 -8.03
CA GLY A 383 -13.83 12.49 -7.40
C GLY A 383 -13.82 12.31 -5.89
N VAL A 384 -13.26 11.19 -5.41
CA VAL A 384 -13.07 10.95 -3.97
C VAL A 384 -12.15 11.99 -3.37
N ALA A 385 -11.02 12.30 -4.00
CA ALA A 385 -10.10 13.31 -3.48
C ALA A 385 -10.78 14.66 -3.28
N ALA A 386 -11.60 15.10 -4.25
CA ALA A 386 -12.39 16.33 -4.13
C ALA A 386 -13.42 16.26 -2.99
N ALA A 387 -14.13 15.13 -2.84
CA ALA A 387 -15.10 14.93 -1.76
C ALA A 387 -14.43 14.90 -0.37
N MET A 388 -13.21 14.38 -0.28
CA MET A 388 -12.45 14.22 0.96
C MET A 388 -11.67 15.48 1.37
N ALA A 389 -11.49 16.46 0.48
CA ALA A 389 -10.71 17.67 0.74
C ALA A 389 -11.09 18.40 2.04
N PRO A 390 -12.38 18.58 2.40
CA PRO A 390 -12.76 19.20 3.67
C PRO A 390 -12.30 18.41 4.90
N LEU A 391 -12.35 17.07 4.83
CA LEU A 391 -11.98 16.18 5.93
C LEU A 391 -10.46 16.10 6.11
N ILE A 392 -9.68 16.17 5.02
CA ILE A 392 -8.22 16.11 5.05
C ILE A 392 -7.62 17.21 5.94
N LYS A 393 -8.22 18.40 5.95
CA LYS A 393 -7.78 19.48 6.83
C LYS A 393 -7.98 19.13 8.31
N GLN A 394 -9.10 18.52 8.66
CA GLN A 394 -9.38 18.06 10.01
C GLN A 394 -8.44 16.90 10.41
N MET A 395 -8.12 16.03 9.44
CA MET A 395 -7.17 14.94 9.62
C MET A 395 -5.76 15.41 9.96
N ASN A 396 -5.26 16.48 9.34
CA ASN A 396 -3.98 17.07 9.72
C ASN A 396 -3.99 17.55 11.19
N GLY A 397 -5.10 18.16 11.63
CA GLY A 397 -5.30 18.52 13.03
C GLY A 397 -5.26 17.32 13.98
N TYR A 398 -5.94 16.23 13.62
CA TYR A 398 -5.91 14.97 14.37
C TYR A 398 -4.49 14.38 14.46
N PHE A 399 -3.72 14.30 13.36
CA PHE A 399 -2.35 13.80 13.40
C PHE A 399 -1.43 14.62 14.31
N LYS A 400 -1.60 15.94 14.32
CA LYS A 400 -0.85 16.80 15.23
C LYS A 400 -1.27 16.57 16.69
N LEU A 401 -2.55 16.29 16.91
CA LEU A 401 -3.09 15.96 18.22
C LEU A 401 -2.55 14.64 18.75
N THR A 402 -2.31 13.62 17.92
CA THR A 402 -1.71 12.35 18.38
C THR A 402 -0.31 12.55 18.98
N LEU A 403 0.40 13.60 18.57
CA LEU A 403 1.71 13.96 19.15
C LEU A 403 1.60 14.63 20.53
N SER A 404 0.43 15.20 20.87
CA SER A 404 0.19 15.82 22.18
C SER A 404 -0.03 14.81 23.31
N GLN A 405 -0.26 13.53 22.98
CA GLN A 405 -0.58 12.44 23.91
C GLN A 405 -1.78 12.72 24.83
N ASN A 406 -2.69 13.61 24.44
CA ASN A 406 -3.92 13.89 25.15
C ASN A 406 -5.05 12.93 24.73
N ALA A 407 -5.17 11.80 25.42
CA ALA A 407 -6.13 10.75 25.09
C ALA A 407 -7.59 11.25 24.95
N GLN A 408 -8.04 12.13 25.86
CA GLN A 408 -9.42 12.64 25.84
C GLN A 408 -9.71 13.46 24.58
N GLN A 409 -8.78 14.33 24.18
CA GLN A 409 -8.96 15.12 22.95
C GLN A 409 -8.88 14.23 21.71
N ILE A 410 -8.00 13.24 21.71
CA ILE A 410 -7.85 12.26 20.61
C ILE A 410 -9.16 11.49 20.44
N ASP A 411 -9.74 10.95 21.51
CA ASP A 411 -11.02 10.24 21.46
C ASP A 411 -12.18 11.14 21.04
N GLY A 412 -12.20 12.40 21.50
CA GLY A 412 -13.17 13.39 21.05
C GLY A 412 -13.10 13.66 19.54
N ALA A 413 -11.89 13.82 18.99
CA ALA A 413 -11.69 14.00 17.55
C ALA A 413 -12.10 12.74 16.76
N ARG A 414 -11.78 11.54 17.26
CA ARG A 414 -12.18 10.28 16.62
C ARG A 414 -13.69 10.13 16.56
N ALA A 415 -14.40 10.43 17.64
CA ALA A 415 -15.86 10.36 17.70
C ALA A 415 -16.53 11.30 16.68
N GLN A 416 -15.91 12.45 16.38
CA GLN A 416 -16.39 13.39 15.37
C GLN A 416 -16.06 12.94 13.94
N LEU A 417 -14.88 12.38 13.73
CA LEU A 417 -14.34 12.11 12.40
C LEU A 417 -14.77 10.74 11.85
N ASN A 418 -14.83 9.69 12.67
CA ASN A 418 -15.16 8.34 12.20
C ASN A 418 -16.53 8.20 11.50
N PRO A 419 -17.61 8.88 11.94
CA PRO A 419 -18.91 8.80 11.25
C PRO A 419 -18.90 9.35 9.81
N ALA A 420 -17.90 10.17 9.45
CA ALA A 420 -17.83 10.80 8.13
C ALA A 420 -17.25 9.88 7.03
N SER A 421 -16.69 8.72 7.40
CA SER A 421 -16.11 7.77 6.44
C SER A 421 -16.90 6.46 6.46
N PRO A 422 -17.51 6.04 5.32
CA PRO A 422 -18.05 4.70 5.23
C PRO A 422 -16.92 3.68 5.45
N ARG A 423 -17.25 2.56 6.11
CA ARG A 423 -16.32 1.44 6.25
C ARG A 423 -16.22 0.74 4.91
N ASN A 424 -15.00 0.61 4.39
CA ASN A 424 -14.73 -0.16 3.17
C ASN A 424 -13.42 -0.95 3.33
N TYR A 425 -13.24 -1.91 2.45
CA TYR A 425 -11.94 -2.54 2.25
C TYR A 425 -11.15 -1.64 1.30
N SER A 426 -10.24 -0.82 1.83
CA SER A 426 -9.26 -0.06 1.04
C SER A 426 -7.94 -0.84 0.94
N PRO A 427 -7.19 -0.75 -0.17
CA PRO A 427 -5.80 -1.23 -0.23
C PRO A 427 -4.97 -0.77 0.97
N THR A 428 -5.17 0.47 1.45
CA THR A 428 -4.49 1.01 2.63
C THR A 428 -4.77 0.21 3.90
N GLY A 429 -5.98 -0.32 4.07
CA GLY A 429 -6.31 -1.16 5.23
C GLY A 429 -5.46 -2.44 5.28
N PHE A 430 -5.18 -3.05 4.13
CA PHE A 430 -4.27 -4.20 4.05
C PHE A 430 -2.83 -3.80 4.42
N GLY A 431 -2.35 -2.67 3.90
CA GLY A 431 -1.03 -2.12 4.26
C GLY A 431 -0.90 -1.84 5.76
N VAL A 432 -1.92 -1.21 6.36
CA VAL A 432 -1.96 -0.96 7.81
C VAL A 432 -1.91 -2.26 8.60
N HIS A 433 -2.70 -3.28 8.23
CA HIS A 433 -2.63 -4.61 8.86
C HIS A 433 -1.21 -5.21 8.83
N ALA A 434 -0.47 -5.05 7.73
CA ALA A 434 0.89 -5.56 7.61
C ALA A 434 1.91 -4.76 8.43
N ALA A 435 1.71 -3.44 8.52
CA ALA A 435 2.58 -2.51 9.21
C ALA A 435 2.38 -2.48 10.74
N MET A 436 1.28 -3.06 11.26
CA MET A 436 1.07 -3.21 12.69
C MET A 436 2.27 -3.92 13.36
N PRO A 437 2.69 -3.48 14.56
CA PRO A 437 3.64 -4.25 15.35
C PRO A 437 3.00 -5.57 15.81
N ASN A 438 3.82 -6.58 16.08
CA ASN A 438 3.33 -7.84 16.65
C ASN A 438 2.89 -7.67 18.11
N GLU A 439 3.46 -6.69 18.81
CA GLU A 439 3.18 -6.41 20.22
C GLU A 439 3.16 -4.90 20.49
N ILE A 440 2.28 -4.47 21.40
CA ILE A 440 2.23 -3.12 21.97
C ILE A 440 2.12 -3.25 23.48
N ASN A 441 3.00 -2.56 24.22
CA ASN A 441 3.03 -2.59 25.69
C ASN A 441 3.05 -4.01 26.28
N GLY A 442 3.81 -4.92 25.64
CA GLY A 442 3.91 -6.34 26.04
C GLY A 442 2.69 -7.20 25.72
N GLN A 443 1.69 -6.66 25.00
CA GLN A 443 0.50 -7.41 24.57
C GLN A 443 0.58 -7.71 23.08
N THR A 444 0.29 -8.95 22.71
CA THR A 444 0.15 -9.37 21.32
C THR A 444 -0.98 -8.61 20.64
N VAL A 445 -0.70 -8.06 19.45
CA VAL A 445 -1.69 -7.38 18.62
C VAL A 445 -2.50 -8.43 17.85
N THR A 446 -3.75 -8.63 18.25
CA THR A 446 -4.63 -9.66 17.67
C THR A 446 -5.23 -9.23 16.33
N GLN A 447 -5.26 -7.92 16.06
CA GLN A 447 -5.75 -7.33 14.82
C GLN A 447 -4.80 -7.58 13.63
N LYS A 448 -3.52 -7.92 13.86
CA LYS A 448 -2.56 -8.15 12.77
C LYS A 448 -2.85 -9.46 12.04
N LYS A 449 -3.31 -9.36 10.79
CA LYS A 449 -3.65 -10.50 9.92
C LYS A 449 -2.69 -10.75 8.76
N LEU A 450 -1.88 -9.74 8.43
CA LEU A 450 -0.95 -9.75 7.31
C LEU A 450 0.46 -9.47 7.83
N ASP A 451 1.46 -10.02 7.15
CA ASP A 451 2.86 -9.71 7.36
C ASP A 451 3.44 -9.07 6.09
N TYR A 452 4.27 -8.05 6.24
CA TYR A 452 4.96 -7.45 5.10
C TYR A 452 6.10 -8.36 4.65
N VAL A 453 6.18 -8.69 3.36
CA VAL A 453 7.22 -9.55 2.80
C VAL A 453 8.33 -8.73 2.17
N VAL A 454 8.01 -7.94 1.14
CA VAL A 454 8.97 -7.19 0.31
C VAL A 454 8.24 -6.14 -0.52
N THR A 455 8.93 -5.09 -0.97
CA THR A 455 8.48 -4.24 -2.08
C THR A 455 9.24 -4.58 -3.35
N ILE A 456 8.50 -4.86 -4.43
CA ILE A 456 9.06 -5.14 -5.75
C ILE A 456 9.13 -3.84 -6.55
N LYS A 457 10.29 -3.60 -7.17
CA LYS A 457 10.46 -2.53 -8.15
C LYS A 457 11.00 -3.09 -9.46
N TYR A 458 10.28 -2.84 -10.55
CA TYR A 458 10.79 -3.08 -11.89
C TYR A 458 11.72 -1.96 -12.32
N VAL A 459 12.90 -2.32 -12.81
CA VAL A 459 13.93 -1.39 -13.29
C VAL A 459 14.48 -1.84 -14.64
N PRO A 460 14.97 -0.93 -15.49
CA PRO A 460 15.62 -1.32 -16.74
C PRO A 460 16.77 -2.31 -16.50
N LYS A 461 16.89 -3.34 -17.33
CA LYS A 461 17.89 -4.40 -17.21
C LYS A 461 19.32 -3.87 -17.18
N ALA A 462 19.61 -2.82 -17.96
CA ALA A 462 20.90 -2.15 -17.95
C ALA A 462 21.23 -1.54 -16.58
N LYS A 463 20.22 -0.96 -15.90
CA LYS A 463 20.37 -0.42 -14.55
C LYS A 463 20.58 -1.55 -13.55
N LEU A 464 19.83 -2.65 -13.63
CA LEU A 464 20.02 -3.81 -12.75
C LEU A 464 21.44 -4.37 -12.84
N LYS A 465 21.98 -4.48 -14.06
CA LYS A 465 23.37 -4.92 -14.29
C LYS A 465 24.41 -3.97 -13.67
N ASP A 466 24.21 -2.67 -13.81
CA ASP A 466 25.07 -1.65 -13.13
C ASP A 466 25.05 -1.84 -11.61
N LEU A 467 23.89 -2.14 -11.02
CA LEU A 467 23.76 -2.40 -9.58
C LEU A 467 24.44 -3.68 -9.13
N GLN A 468 24.33 -4.76 -9.91
CA GLN A 468 24.97 -6.04 -9.59
C GLN A 468 26.51 -5.97 -9.68
N SER A 469 27.04 -5.04 -10.49
CA SER A 469 28.49 -4.88 -10.70
C SER A 469 29.21 -4.04 -9.64
N LYS A 470 28.46 -3.41 -8.71
CA LYS A 470 28.97 -2.60 -7.61
C LYS A 470 28.88 -3.37 -6.31
#